data_AF-A0A1A8Z351-F1
#
_entry.id   AF-A0A1A8Z351-F1
#
_cell.length_a   1.000
_cell.length_b   1.000
_cell.length_c   1.000
_cell.angle_alpha   90.00
_cell.angle_beta   90.00
_cell.angle_gamma   90.00
#
_symmetry.space_group_name_H-M   'P 1'
#
loop_
_entity.id
_entity.type
_entity.pdbx_description
1 polymer ?
#
loop_
_entity_poly.entity_id
_entity_poly.type
_entity_poly.pdbx_seq_one_letter_code
_entity_poly.pdbx_strand_id
1 'polypeptide(L)'
;MARAAAAVPPAEPTGTRPEPADGPALRRAGAEPTPAAGEAGRLRGARSELRRQMRERRRLRLGVLALVSLVLLGAVPLYFGLRALSHDPVFDTLDGLAVPSWATQKPVDHVSGSRWCLEDCRLRERTVQSQKAWKETAQVYETALASDGWRRWKVDRCPEQEQQVKGSYTCWRRDELTLDLWVRDRPCVPPPVDGEPAPSPAPSPAAGACAGSLVSVKVRNAIDDERTGPQPSTDPSLTGEDPFPTLSDDPLGELTRSPS
;
A
#
# COMPACT_ATOMS: atom_id res chain seq x y z
N MET A 1 37.28 8.01 -20.39
CA MET A 1 38.01 9.30 -20.20
C MET A 1 37.06 10.46 -20.43
N ALA A 2 37.31 11.61 -19.78
CA ALA A 2 36.57 12.90 -19.75
C ALA A 2 35.75 13.09 -18.46
N ARG A 3 36.39 13.54 -17.37
CA ARG A 3 36.73 14.93 -16.93
C ARG A 3 35.59 15.61 -16.16
N ALA A 4 35.72 15.57 -14.84
CA ALA A 4 35.01 16.37 -13.87
C ALA A 4 35.50 17.83 -13.90
N ALA A 5 34.58 18.78 -13.78
CA ALA A 5 34.87 20.20 -13.57
C ALA A 5 34.64 20.54 -12.09
N ALA A 6 35.68 21.00 -11.41
CA ALA A 6 35.64 21.47 -10.04
C ALA A 6 35.11 22.91 -9.99
N ALA A 7 34.18 23.18 -9.07
CA ALA A 7 33.65 24.51 -8.79
C ALA A 7 34.53 25.22 -7.75
N VAL A 8 34.92 26.45 -8.05
CA VAL A 8 35.70 27.38 -7.21
C VAL A 8 34.75 28.16 -6.29
N PRO A 9 35.06 28.37 -5.00
CA PRO A 9 34.24 29.21 -4.12
C PRO A 9 34.57 30.71 -4.29
N PRO A 10 33.59 31.63 -4.16
CA PRO A 10 33.85 33.06 -4.19
C PRO A 10 34.38 33.61 -2.85
N ALA A 11 35.24 34.63 -2.99
CA ALA A 11 36.02 35.30 -1.97
C ALA A 11 35.22 36.24 -1.04
N GLU A 12 35.72 36.40 0.19
CA GLU A 12 35.28 37.38 1.19
C GLU A 12 35.74 38.81 0.84
N PRO A 13 34.91 39.84 1.05
CA PRO A 13 35.37 41.23 1.03
C PRO A 13 35.84 41.68 2.42
N THR A 14 37.15 41.93 2.51
CA THR A 14 37.81 42.77 3.50
C THR A 14 37.44 44.24 3.27
N GLY A 15 37.11 44.98 4.33
CA GLY A 15 36.72 46.39 4.22
C GLY A 15 36.77 47.15 5.55
N THR A 16 37.98 47.54 5.93
CA THR A 16 38.40 48.79 6.61
C THR A 16 37.44 49.55 7.53
N ARG A 17 37.86 49.62 8.80
CA ARG A 17 37.46 50.55 9.87
C ARG A 17 38.06 51.95 9.63
N PRO A 18 37.31 53.03 9.90
CA PRO A 18 37.89 54.33 10.25
C PRO A 18 37.71 54.64 11.74
N GLU A 19 38.80 55.00 12.40
CA GLU A 19 38.82 55.77 13.65
C GLU A 19 38.24 57.18 13.45
N PRO A 20 37.63 57.78 14.48
CA PRO A 20 37.53 59.23 14.58
C PRO A 20 38.57 59.78 15.57
N ALA A 21 39.29 60.78 15.08
CA ALA A 21 40.33 61.56 15.73
C ALA A 21 39.83 62.43 16.89
N ASP A 22 40.77 62.74 17.79
CA ASP A 22 40.64 63.66 18.92
C ASP A 22 40.52 65.15 18.53
N GLY A 23 39.65 65.85 19.26
CA GLY A 23 39.75 67.27 19.64
C GLY A 23 38.83 68.28 18.91
N PRO A 24 38.46 69.44 19.53
CA PRO A 24 38.72 69.93 20.88
C PRO A 24 37.45 70.26 21.71
N ALA A 25 37.64 70.37 23.03
CA ALA A 25 36.65 70.86 23.97
C ALA A 25 36.41 72.38 23.84
N LEU A 26 35.16 72.79 23.72
CA LEU A 26 34.70 74.16 23.97
C LEU A 26 33.56 74.14 24.99
N ARG A 27 33.85 74.69 26.18
CA ARG A 27 32.85 75.04 27.19
C ARG A 27 31.94 76.15 26.63
N ARG A 28 30.63 76.03 26.84
CA ARG A 28 29.76 77.18 27.11
C ARG A 28 28.64 76.79 28.06
N ALA A 29 28.60 77.51 29.18
CA ALA A 29 27.54 77.51 30.17
C ALA A 29 26.24 78.07 29.58
N GLY A 30 25.10 77.60 30.10
CA GLY A 30 23.80 78.17 29.79
C GLY A 30 22.69 77.13 29.92
N ALA A 31 22.19 76.94 31.14
CA ALA A 31 20.92 76.27 31.34
C ALA A 31 19.80 77.22 30.88
N GLU A 32 19.13 76.86 29.79
CA GLU A 32 17.74 77.27 29.53
C GLU A 32 16.89 75.99 29.44
N PRO A 33 15.79 75.87 30.19
CA PRO A 33 14.89 74.73 30.08
C PRO A 33 14.04 74.89 28.82
N THR A 34 14.43 74.25 27.72
CA THR A 34 13.62 74.19 26.50
C THR A 34 12.37 73.32 26.74
N PRO A 35 11.13 73.81 26.57
CA PRO A 35 9.93 72.98 26.62
C PRO A 35 9.73 72.28 25.27
N ALA A 36 10.70 71.47 24.84
CA ALA A 36 10.60 70.63 23.64
C ALA A 36 10.80 69.13 23.95
N ALA A 37 11.05 68.77 25.21
CA ALA A 37 11.24 67.39 25.64
C ALA A 37 9.94 66.55 25.57
N GLY A 38 8.78 67.20 25.71
CA GLY A 38 7.47 66.54 25.72
C GLY A 38 7.00 66.02 24.36
N GLU A 39 7.12 66.82 23.30
CA GLU A 39 6.74 66.41 21.93
C GLU A 39 7.77 65.47 21.29
N ALA A 40 9.07 65.76 21.46
CA ALA A 40 10.13 64.87 20.99
C ALA A 40 10.07 63.50 21.69
N GLY A 41 9.68 63.46 22.97
CA GLY A 41 9.42 62.24 23.73
C GLY A 41 8.20 61.46 23.20
N ARG A 42 7.09 62.14 22.87
CA ARG A 42 5.91 61.49 22.27
C ARG A 42 6.17 60.95 20.87
N LEU A 43 6.86 61.69 20.01
CA LEU A 43 7.26 61.22 18.68
C LEU A 43 8.26 60.06 18.75
N ARG A 44 9.16 60.06 19.74
CA ARG A 44 10.11 58.97 19.99
C ARG A 44 9.41 57.72 20.55
N GLY A 45 8.37 57.88 21.39
CA GLY A 45 7.48 56.82 21.87
C GLY A 45 6.61 56.21 20.76
N ALA A 46 5.97 57.04 19.94
CA ALA A 46 5.18 56.56 18.79
C ALA A 46 6.06 55.80 17.77
N ARG A 47 7.30 56.24 17.55
CA ARG A 47 8.29 55.52 16.72
C ARG A 47 8.81 54.24 17.37
N SER A 48 8.92 54.18 18.70
CA SER A 48 9.35 52.95 19.38
C SER A 48 8.22 51.90 19.40
N GLU A 49 6.96 52.32 19.53
CA GLU A 49 5.79 51.45 19.39
C GLU A 49 5.59 50.94 17.97
N LEU A 50 5.74 51.79 16.94
CA LEU A 50 5.75 51.36 15.54
C LEU A 50 6.86 50.35 15.24
N ARG A 51 8.06 50.57 15.77
CA ARG A 51 9.18 49.62 15.63
C ARG A 51 8.88 48.29 16.34
N ARG A 52 8.18 48.32 17.47
CA ARG A 52 7.75 47.13 18.21
C ARG A 52 6.70 46.34 17.43
N GLN A 53 5.66 47.02 16.91
CA GLN A 53 4.65 46.40 16.05
C GLN A 53 5.25 45.80 14.77
N MET A 54 6.22 46.49 14.15
CA MET A 54 6.93 45.97 12.98
C MET A 54 7.75 44.71 13.30
N ARG A 55 8.38 44.65 14.49
CA ARG A 55 9.10 43.45 14.96
C ARG A 55 8.15 42.30 15.27
N GLU A 56 7.01 42.58 15.90
CA GLU A 56 5.97 41.58 16.19
C GLU A 56 5.37 41.01 14.90
N ARG A 57 4.99 41.87 13.94
CA ARG A 57 4.52 41.44 12.61
C ARG A 57 5.57 40.64 11.86
N ARG A 58 6.86 41.03 11.94
CA ARG A 58 7.95 40.30 11.28
C ARG A 58 8.18 38.94 11.92
N ARG A 59 8.09 38.82 13.25
CA ARG A 59 8.17 37.55 13.99
C ARG A 59 6.98 36.64 13.67
N LEU A 60 5.76 37.17 13.60
CA LEU A 60 4.58 36.40 13.20
C LEU A 60 4.72 35.91 11.75
N ARG A 61 5.14 36.77 10.82
CA ARG A 61 5.39 36.35 9.42
C ARG A 61 6.46 35.27 9.32
N LEU A 62 7.57 35.40 10.05
CA LEU A 62 8.61 34.37 10.11
C LEU A 62 8.09 33.06 10.72
N GLY A 63 7.28 33.14 11.77
CA GLY A 63 6.65 31.96 12.39
C GLY A 63 5.69 31.25 11.43
N VAL A 64 4.85 32.00 10.72
CA VAL A 64 3.95 31.45 9.69
C VAL A 64 4.76 30.82 8.55
N LEU A 65 5.79 31.50 8.05
CA LEU A 65 6.66 30.94 6.99
C LEU A 65 7.37 29.67 7.47
N ALA A 66 7.88 29.64 8.70
CA ALA A 66 8.50 28.45 9.26
C ALA A 66 7.50 27.29 9.38
N LEU A 67 6.28 27.56 9.85
CA LEU A 67 5.21 26.55 9.93
C LEU A 67 4.85 26.02 8.53
N VAL A 68 4.65 26.90 7.55
CA VAL A 68 4.33 26.53 6.16
C VAL A 68 5.46 25.69 5.57
N SER A 69 6.72 26.09 5.76
CA SER A 69 7.88 25.32 5.32
C SER A 69 7.93 23.94 5.98
N LEU A 70 7.64 23.84 7.28
CA LEU A 70 7.65 22.57 8.01
C LEU A 70 6.53 21.64 7.53
N VAL A 71 5.34 22.19 7.22
CA VAL A 71 4.25 21.43 6.62
C VAL A 71 4.60 20.95 5.21
N LEU A 72 5.12 21.84 4.36
CA LEU A 72 5.45 21.51 2.96
C LEU A 72 6.63 20.56 2.83
N LEU A 73 7.64 20.66 3.69
CA LEU A 73 8.84 19.82 3.63
C LEU A 73 8.74 18.57 4.51
N GLY A 74 7.92 18.60 5.56
CA GLY A 74 7.76 17.48 6.49
C GLY A 74 6.47 16.71 6.24
N ALA A 75 5.32 17.35 6.50
CA ALA A 75 4.03 16.66 6.50
C ALA A 75 3.62 16.16 5.11
N VAL A 76 3.86 16.94 4.06
CA VAL A 76 3.48 16.56 2.69
C VAL A 76 4.29 15.35 2.19
N PRO A 77 5.64 15.35 2.21
CA PRO A 77 6.42 14.17 1.80
C PRO A 77 6.14 12.95 2.67
N LEU A 78 5.91 13.13 3.97
CA LEU A 78 5.57 12.02 4.87
C LEU A 78 4.22 11.40 4.50
N TYR A 79 3.19 12.21 4.24
CA TYR A 79 1.87 11.73 3.84
C TYR A 79 1.93 10.95 2.52
N PHE A 80 2.58 11.52 1.51
CA PHE A 80 2.74 10.85 0.20
C PHE A 80 3.65 9.62 0.28
N GLY A 81 4.71 9.66 1.09
CA GLY A 81 5.59 8.52 1.34
C GLY A 81 4.84 7.35 1.99
N LEU A 82 4.05 7.60 3.02
CA LEU A 82 3.22 6.58 3.66
C LEU A 82 2.18 6.01 2.69
N ARG A 83 1.48 6.87 1.94
CA ARG A 83 0.51 6.45 0.90
C ARG A 83 1.16 5.59 -0.18
N ALA A 84 2.34 5.96 -0.66
CA ALA A 84 3.06 5.22 -1.70
C ALA A 84 3.53 3.84 -1.21
N LEU A 85 3.85 3.71 0.08
CA LEU A 85 4.19 2.42 0.68
C LEU A 85 2.97 1.52 0.86
N SER A 86 1.77 2.10 1.01
CA SER A 86 0.51 1.35 1.19
C SER A 86 -0.12 0.90 -0.13
N HIS A 87 0.13 1.58 -1.25
CA HIS A 87 -0.39 1.18 -2.55
C HIS A 87 0.43 0.03 -3.16
N ASP A 88 -0.27 -0.99 -3.67
CA ASP A 88 0.34 -2.10 -4.41
C ASP A 88 0.20 -1.85 -5.91
N PRO A 89 1.31 -1.75 -6.67
CA PRO A 89 1.24 -1.51 -8.11
C PRO A 89 0.53 -2.65 -8.87
N VAL A 90 0.46 -3.85 -8.30
CA VAL A 90 -0.29 -4.95 -8.93
C VAL A 90 -1.78 -4.63 -9.02
N PHE A 91 -2.35 -4.00 -7.99
CA PHE A 91 -3.76 -3.60 -8.04
C PHE A 91 -3.99 -2.51 -9.08
N ASP A 92 -3.05 -1.57 -9.24
CA ASP A 92 -3.12 -0.57 -10.32
C ASP A 92 -3.11 -1.24 -11.71
N THR A 93 -2.32 -2.31 -11.91
CA THR A 93 -2.36 -3.07 -13.17
C THR A 93 -3.67 -3.84 -13.36
N LEU A 94 -4.27 -4.35 -12.30
CA LEU A 94 -5.59 -5.01 -12.36
C LEU A 94 -6.71 -4.00 -12.61
N ASP A 95 -6.60 -2.79 -12.09
CA ASP A 95 -7.52 -1.67 -12.37
C ASP A 95 -7.36 -1.14 -13.79
N GLY A 96 -6.18 -1.29 -14.39
CA GLY A 96 -5.90 -0.97 -15.78
C GLY A 96 -6.47 -1.99 -16.80
N LEU A 97 -6.99 -3.14 -16.35
CA LEU A 97 -7.60 -4.12 -17.25
C LEU A 97 -8.83 -3.50 -17.93
N ALA A 98 -8.93 -3.69 -19.24
CA ALA A 98 -10.06 -3.21 -20.06
C ALA A 98 -11.33 -4.05 -19.84
N VAL A 99 -11.78 -4.16 -18.59
CA VAL A 99 -13.02 -4.84 -18.21
C VAL A 99 -14.17 -3.81 -18.14
N PRO A 100 -15.36 -4.13 -18.66
CA PRO A 100 -16.52 -3.27 -18.54
C PRO A 100 -16.94 -3.07 -17.08
N SER A 101 -17.51 -1.90 -16.79
CA SER A 101 -17.93 -1.53 -15.43
C SER A 101 -18.91 -2.53 -14.79
N TRP A 102 -19.76 -3.21 -15.57
CA TRP A 102 -20.67 -4.24 -15.03
C TRP A 102 -19.95 -5.47 -14.46
N ALA A 103 -18.72 -5.73 -14.90
CA ALA A 103 -17.88 -6.83 -14.45
C ALA A 103 -17.04 -6.45 -13.21
N THR A 104 -16.99 -5.16 -12.87
CA THR A 104 -16.15 -4.61 -11.81
C THR A 104 -16.97 -3.87 -10.75
N GLN A 105 -17.77 -4.60 -10.02
CA GLN A 105 -18.58 -4.08 -8.91
C GLN A 105 -17.91 -4.39 -7.58
N LYS A 106 -17.79 -3.38 -6.72
CA LYS A 106 -17.32 -3.53 -5.32
C LYS A 106 -16.02 -4.34 -5.22
N PRO A 107 -14.89 -3.87 -5.81
CA PRO A 107 -13.61 -4.53 -5.64
C PRO A 107 -13.21 -4.50 -4.17
N VAL A 108 -12.74 -5.64 -3.67
CA VAL A 108 -12.17 -5.80 -2.33
C VAL A 108 -10.79 -6.42 -2.49
N ASP A 109 -9.79 -5.70 -2.00
CA ASP A 109 -8.39 -6.06 -2.10
C ASP A 109 -7.86 -6.53 -0.75
N HIS A 110 -7.14 -7.63 -0.77
CA HIS A 110 -6.48 -8.21 0.40
C HIS A 110 -5.02 -8.49 0.04
N VAL A 111 -4.12 -8.18 0.96
CA VAL A 111 -2.68 -8.44 0.84
C VAL A 111 -2.25 -9.19 2.08
N SER A 112 -1.60 -10.34 1.88
CA SER A 112 -0.98 -11.13 2.94
C SER A 112 0.49 -11.42 2.60
N GLY A 113 1.25 -11.88 3.59
CA GLY A 113 2.67 -12.20 3.45
C GLY A 113 3.60 -10.98 3.38
N SER A 114 4.87 -11.24 3.09
CA SER A 114 5.95 -10.25 3.12
C SER A 114 6.41 -9.84 1.72
N ARG A 115 6.61 -8.54 1.51
CA ARG A 115 7.20 -8.00 0.26
C ARG A 115 8.64 -8.50 0.03
N TRP A 116 9.33 -8.86 1.11
CA TRP A 116 10.69 -9.38 1.08
C TRP A 116 10.74 -10.91 1.13
N CYS A 117 9.59 -11.58 1.09
CA CYS A 117 9.50 -13.03 1.28
C CYS A 117 10.21 -13.53 2.54
N LEU A 118 10.05 -12.79 3.65
CA LEU A 118 10.42 -13.29 4.97
C LEU A 118 9.28 -14.21 5.42
N GLU A 119 9.55 -15.51 5.49
CA GLU A 119 8.57 -16.60 5.71
C GLU A 119 7.65 -16.79 4.49
N ASP A 120 6.54 -16.05 4.42
CA ASP A 120 5.60 -16.11 3.30
C ASP A 120 5.85 -14.97 2.31
N CYS A 121 5.92 -15.28 1.03
CA CYS A 121 5.92 -14.23 -0.01
C CYS A 121 4.57 -13.52 -0.07
N ARG A 122 4.61 -12.27 -0.57
CA ARG A 122 3.42 -11.43 -0.69
C ARG A 122 2.41 -12.01 -1.69
N LEU A 123 1.26 -12.42 -1.18
CA LEU A 123 0.08 -12.83 -1.94
C LEU A 123 -0.93 -11.68 -2.01
N ARG A 124 -1.46 -11.45 -3.21
CA ARG A 124 -2.44 -10.38 -3.45
C ARG A 124 -3.72 -11.00 -3.96
N GLU A 125 -4.81 -10.70 -3.30
CA GLU A 125 -6.10 -11.25 -3.65
C GLU A 125 -7.08 -10.11 -3.89
N ARG A 126 -7.78 -10.16 -5.01
CA ARG A 126 -8.86 -9.23 -5.34
C ARG A 126 -10.12 -10.01 -5.58
N THR A 127 -11.18 -9.64 -4.88
CA THR A 127 -12.52 -10.17 -5.12
C THR A 127 -13.40 -9.07 -5.69
N VAL A 128 -14.13 -9.40 -6.77
CA VAL A 128 -14.96 -8.45 -7.50
C VAL A 128 -16.30 -9.08 -7.82
N GLN A 129 -17.38 -8.33 -7.68
CA GLN A 129 -18.70 -8.77 -8.09
C GLN A 129 -18.96 -8.35 -9.55
N SER A 130 -19.67 -9.18 -10.29
CA SER A 130 -20.17 -8.87 -11.63
C SER A 130 -21.67 -8.98 -11.65
N GLN A 131 -22.31 -8.12 -12.43
CA GLN A 131 -23.76 -8.13 -12.63
C GLN A 131 -24.22 -9.28 -13.54
N LYS A 132 -23.32 -9.87 -14.33
CA LYS A 132 -23.63 -10.92 -15.31
C LYS A 132 -23.19 -12.30 -14.86
N ALA A 133 -23.66 -13.33 -15.57
CA ALA A 133 -23.33 -14.72 -15.28
C ALA A 133 -21.84 -15.03 -15.49
N TRP A 134 -21.34 -16.04 -14.79
CA TRP A 134 -19.90 -16.33 -14.75
C TRP A 134 -19.28 -16.60 -16.12
N LYS A 135 -20.00 -17.20 -17.07
CA LYS A 135 -19.48 -17.49 -18.42
C LYS A 135 -19.10 -16.23 -19.18
N GLU A 136 -19.99 -15.23 -19.16
CA GLU A 136 -19.76 -13.96 -19.84
C GLU A 136 -18.69 -13.14 -19.11
N THR A 137 -18.75 -13.12 -17.78
CA THR A 137 -17.72 -12.46 -16.95
C THR A 137 -16.34 -13.08 -17.21
N ALA A 138 -16.22 -14.41 -17.25
CA ALA A 138 -14.97 -15.11 -17.52
C ALA A 138 -14.40 -14.73 -18.88
N GLN A 139 -15.21 -14.77 -19.94
CA GLN A 139 -14.76 -14.42 -21.29
C GLN A 139 -14.16 -13.00 -21.35
N VAL A 140 -14.81 -12.04 -20.69
CA VAL A 140 -14.33 -10.65 -20.64
C VAL A 140 -13.01 -10.53 -19.88
N TYR A 141 -12.89 -11.15 -18.72
CA TYR A 141 -11.65 -11.12 -17.94
C TYR A 141 -10.50 -11.82 -18.66
N GLU A 142 -10.74 -13.00 -19.25
CA GLU A 142 -9.72 -13.74 -20.00
C GLU A 142 -9.27 -12.95 -21.24
N THR A 143 -10.19 -12.27 -21.93
CA THR A 143 -9.86 -11.39 -23.07
C THR A 143 -9.05 -10.17 -22.63
N ALA A 144 -9.44 -9.52 -21.53
CA ALA A 144 -8.73 -8.37 -20.99
C ALA A 144 -7.31 -8.74 -20.54
N LEU A 145 -7.15 -9.88 -19.84
CA LEU A 145 -5.85 -10.40 -19.45
C LEU A 145 -4.95 -10.69 -20.66
N ALA A 146 -5.47 -11.39 -21.66
CA ALA A 146 -4.71 -11.69 -22.88
C ALA A 146 -4.28 -10.41 -23.62
N SER A 147 -5.16 -9.41 -23.68
CA SER A 147 -4.89 -8.11 -24.32
C SER A 147 -3.85 -7.29 -23.54
N ASP A 148 -3.80 -7.46 -22.22
CA ASP A 148 -2.84 -6.84 -21.31
C ASP A 148 -1.52 -7.64 -21.18
N GLY A 149 -1.28 -8.57 -22.10
CA GLY A 149 -0.02 -9.32 -22.21
C GLY A 149 0.12 -10.51 -21.26
N TRP A 150 -0.92 -10.88 -20.51
CA TRP A 150 -0.93 -12.13 -19.77
C TRP A 150 -1.04 -13.31 -20.71
N ARG A 151 -0.23 -14.34 -20.49
CA ARG A 151 -0.28 -15.58 -21.26
C ARG A 151 -0.95 -16.67 -20.47
N ARG A 152 -1.84 -17.42 -21.13
CA ARG A 152 -2.48 -18.59 -20.54
C ARG A 152 -1.40 -19.60 -20.16
N TRP A 153 -1.40 -20.05 -18.91
CA TRP A 153 -0.39 -20.95 -18.38
C TRP A 153 -1.04 -22.29 -18.06
N LYS A 154 -0.80 -23.28 -18.93
CA LYS A 154 -1.29 -24.65 -18.75
C LYS A 154 -0.25 -25.43 -17.95
N VAL A 155 -0.56 -25.76 -16.70
CA VAL A 155 0.26 -26.60 -15.83
C VAL A 155 -0.62 -27.65 -15.17
N ASP A 156 -0.04 -28.80 -14.83
CA ASP A 156 -0.78 -29.94 -14.29
C ASP A 156 -1.48 -29.60 -12.96
N ARG A 157 -0.86 -28.75 -12.13
CA ARG A 157 -1.43 -28.23 -10.88
C ARG A 157 -2.20 -26.93 -11.05
N CYS A 158 -2.73 -26.63 -12.25
CA CYS A 158 -3.72 -25.58 -12.40
C CYS A 158 -5.07 -26.14 -11.91
N PRO A 159 -5.71 -25.57 -10.88
CA PRO A 159 -6.88 -26.16 -10.22
C PRO A 159 -8.14 -26.40 -11.07
N GLU A 160 -8.10 -26.21 -12.39
CA GLU A 160 -9.20 -26.41 -13.34
C GLU A 160 -9.94 -27.75 -13.16
N GLN A 161 -9.28 -28.78 -12.59
CA GLN A 161 -9.79 -30.14 -12.45
C GLN A 161 -10.43 -30.45 -11.09
N GLU A 162 -10.16 -29.69 -10.02
CA GLU A 162 -10.54 -30.06 -8.64
C GLU A 162 -11.71 -29.23 -8.07
N GLN A 163 -12.19 -28.20 -8.77
CA GLN A 163 -13.33 -27.42 -8.27
C GLN A 163 -14.67 -28.11 -8.58
N GLN A 164 -15.31 -28.61 -7.52
CA GLN A 164 -16.71 -29.08 -7.57
C GLN A 164 -17.74 -27.94 -7.72
N VAL A 165 -17.28 -26.68 -7.77
CA VAL A 165 -18.12 -25.48 -7.86
C VAL A 165 -18.18 -24.98 -9.30
N LYS A 166 -19.40 -24.75 -9.79
CA LYS A 166 -19.66 -24.24 -11.15
C LYS A 166 -18.97 -22.89 -11.38
N GLY A 167 -18.04 -22.86 -12.32
CA GLY A 167 -17.27 -21.66 -12.70
C GLY A 167 -16.19 -21.94 -13.74
N SER A 168 -15.39 -20.92 -14.04
CA SER A 168 -14.15 -21.01 -14.83
C SER A 168 -12.96 -20.73 -13.91
N TYR A 169 -12.01 -21.65 -13.85
CA TYR A 169 -10.73 -21.45 -13.18
C TYR A 169 -9.61 -21.48 -14.20
N THR A 170 -8.75 -20.47 -14.17
CA THR A 170 -7.74 -20.26 -15.20
C THR A 170 -6.44 -19.73 -14.61
N CYS A 171 -5.31 -20.26 -15.08
CA CYS A 171 -3.99 -19.82 -14.65
C CYS A 171 -3.30 -19.00 -15.74
N TRP A 172 -2.61 -17.94 -15.34
CA TRP A 172 -1.99 -16.96 -16.23
C TRP A 172 -0.59 -16.60 -15.72
N ARG A 173 0.28 -16.19 -16.65
CA ARG A 173 1.63 -15.74 -16.33
C ARG A 173 2.00 -14.51 -17.16
N ARG A 174 2.63 -13.55 -16.51
CA ARG A 174 3.23 -12.36 -17.14
C ARG A 174 4.49 -11.99 -16.37
N ASP A 175 5.61 -11.92 -17.06
CA ASP A 175 6.92 -11.59 -16.48
C ASP A 175 7.24 -12.46 -15.23
N GLU A 176 7.42 -11.81 -14.09
CA GLU A 176 7.70 -12.42 -12.78
C GLU A 176 6.44 -12.74 -11.96
N LEU A 177 5.24 -12.63 -12.54
CA LEU A 177 3.98 -12.85 -11.83
C LEU A 177 3.21 -14.04 -12.39
N THR A 178 2.56 -14.77 -11.49
CA THR A 178 1.50 -15.73 -11.82
C THR A 178 0.18 -15.23 -11.27
N LEU A 179 -0.89 -15.50 -12.02
CA LEU A 179 -2.24 -15.05 -11.70
C LEU A 179 -3.20 -16.22 -11.83
N ASP A 180 -3.96 -16.45 -10.77
CA ASP A 180 -5.09 -17.36 -10.73
C ASP A 180 -6.37 -16.55 -10.85
N LEU A 181 -7.15 -16.83 -11.89
CA LEU A 181 -8.47 -16.21 -12.11
C LEU A 181 -9.54 -17.27 -11.93
N TRP A 182 -10.42 -17.05 -10.96
CA TRP A 182 -11.58 -17.88 -10.71
C TRP A 182 -12.87 -17.08 -10.80
N VAL A 183 -13.72 -17.42 -11.76
CA VAL A 183 -15.01 -16.76 -11.99
C VAL A 183 -16.12 -17.77 -11.76
N ARG A 184 -17.01 -17.50 -10.81
CA ARG A 184 -18.06 -18.42 -10.37
C ARG A 184 -19.40 -17.73 -10.14
N ASP A 185 -20.47 -18.50 -10.04
CA ASP A 185 -21.76 -17.96 -9.57
C ASP A 185 -21.59 -17.32 -8.18
N ARG A 186 -22.24 -16.17 -7.96
CA ARG A 186 -22.11 -15.44 -6.69
C ARG A 186 -22.77 -16.23 -5.56
N PRO A 187 -22.10 -16.46 -4.41
CA PRO A 187 -22.72 -17.15 -3.29
C PRO A 187 -23.88 -16.31 -2.73
N CYS A 188 -25.00 -16.97 -2.42
CA CYS A 188 -26.18 -16.32 -1.85
C CYS A 188 -26.02 -15.95 -0.36
N VAL A 189 -25.03 -16.55 0.28
CA VAL A 189 -24.72 -16.34 1.70
C VAL A 189 -23.41 -15.56 1.75
N PRO A 190 -23.34 -14.45 2.51
CA PRO A 190 -22.09 -13.73 2.69
C PRO A 190 -21.05 -14.65 3.36
N PRO A 191 -19.76 -14.51 3.04
CA PRO A 191 -18.72 -15.25 3.74
C PRO A 191 -18.76 -14.91 5.24
N PRO A 192 -18.44 -15.87 6.13
CA PRO A 192 -18.29 -15.56 7.54
C PRO A 192 -17.23 -14.48 7.72
N VAL A 193 -17.52 -13.51 8.59
CA VAL A 193 -16.54 -12.53 9.04
C VAL A 193 -15.62 -13.18 10.07
N ASP A 194 -14.32 -12.85 10.04
CA ASP A 194 -13.36 -13.42 10.98
C ASP A 194 -13.79 -13.14 12.43
N GLY A 195 -13.97 -14.22 13.21
CA GLY A 195 -14.33 -14.16 14.62
C GLY A 195 -15.82 -14.37 14.94
N GLU A 196 -16.69 -14.54 13.95
CA GLU A 196 -18.11 -14.81 14.16
C GLU A 196 -18.48 -16.22 13.65
N PRO A 197 -19.33 -16.98 14.37
CA PRO A 197 -19.73 -18.32 13.93
C PRO A 197 -20.32 -18.28 12.51
N ALA A 198 -19.97 -19.26 11.68
CA ALA A 198 -20.55 -19.38 10.35
C ALA A 198 -22.09 -19.30 10.45
N PRO A 199 -22.76 -18.43 9.66
CA PRO A 199 -24.20 -18.31 9.73
C PRO A 199 -24.82 -19.66 9.41
N SER A 200 -25.72 -20.14 10.28
CA SER A 200 -26.47 -21.38 10.08
C SER A 200 -27.07 -21.39 8.66
N PRO A 201 -27.00 -22.51 7.91
CA PRO A 201 -27.53 -22.56 6.57
C PRO A 201 -29.03 -22.25 6.61
N ALA A 202 -29.40 -21.06 6.15
CA ALA A 202 -30.79 -20.71 5.94
C ALA A 202 -31.38 -21.66 4.88
N PRO A 203 -32.69 -21.99 4.95
CA PRO A 203 -33.34 -22.71 3.86
C PRO A 203 -33.08 -21.94 2.56
N SER A 204 -32.63 -22.67 1.54
CA SER A 204 -32.19 -22.13 0.25
C SER A 204 -33.08 -20.96 -0.16
N PRO A 205 -32.53 -19.74 -0.28
CA PRO A 205 -33.33 -18.63 -0.77
C PRO A 205 -33.85 -19.00 -2.16
N ALA A 206 -35.10 -18.67 -2.43
CA ALA A 206 -35.66 -18.79 -3.77
C ALA A 206 -34.65 -18.24 -4.79
N ALA A 207 -34.49 -18.94 -5.91
CA ALA A 207 -33.43 -18.79 -6.92
C ALA A 207 -33.33 -17.40 -7.61
N GLY A 208 -33.91 -16.34 -7.05
CA GLY A 208 -33.91 -14.97 -7.56
C GLY A 208 -32.98 -13.96 -6.85
N ALA A 209 -32.37 -14.26 -5.70
CA ALA A 209 -31.79 -13.19 -4.87
C ALA A 209 -30.30 -12.86 -5.11
N CYS A 210 -29.52 -13.71 -5.79
CA CYS A 210 -28.09 -13.45 -6.03
C CYS A 210 -27.70 -13.65 -7.49
N ALA A 211 -28.31 -12.85 -8.36
CA ALA A 211 -27.90 -12.73 -9.76
C ALA A 211 -26.45 -12.22 -9.86
N GLY A 212 -25.77 -12.60 -10.94
CA GLY A 212 -24.39 -12.19 -11.22
C GLY A 212 -23.34 -13.23 -10.87
N SER A 213 -22.08 -12.83 -10.90
CA SER A 213 -20.94 -13.70 -10.66
C SER A 213 -19.93 -13.07 -9.71
N LEU A 214 -19.07 -13.89 -9.13
CA LEU A 214 -17.95 -13.47 -8.30
C LEU A 214 -16.66 -13.81 -9.01
N VAL A 215 -15.75 -12.84 -9.08
CA VAL A 215 -14.42 -12.96 -9.63
C VAL A 215 -13.44 -12.93 -8.48
N SER A 216 -12.60 -13.95 -8.36
CA SER A 216 -11.47 -13.99 -7.44
C SER A 216 -10.20 -14.04 -8.27
N VAL A 217 -9.35 -13.02 -8.10
CA VAL A 217 -8.04 -12.92 -8.73
C VAL A 217 -7.01 -13.08 -7.63
N LYS A 218 -6.08 -14.03 -7.77
CA LYS A 218 -4.92 -14.15 -6.88
C LYS A 218 -3.67 -13.92 -7.70
N VAL A 219 -2.80 -13.01 -7.26
CA VAL A 219 -1.54 -12.69 -7.92
C VAL A 219 -0.40 -12.92 -6.95
N ARG A 220 0.61 -13.67 -7.39
CA ARG A 220 1.82 -13.97 -6.62
C ARG A 220 3.06 -13.82 -7.51
N ASN A 221 4.22 -13.74 -6.87
CA ASN A 221 5.48 -13.81 -7.61
C ASN A 221 5.67 -15.25 -8.10
N ALA A 222 6.13 -15.41 -9.34
CA ALA A 222 6.36 -16.72 -9.95
C ALA A 222 7.32 -17.57 -9.11
N ILE A 223 8.30 -16.98 -8.44
CA ILE A 223 9.25 -17.72 -7.58
C ILE A 223 8.58 -18.40 -6.38
N ASP A 224 7.46 -17.88 -5.91
CA ASP A 224 6.67 -18.42 -4.80
C ASP A 224 5.59 -19.41 -5.28
N ASP A 225 5.39 -19.47 -6.59
CA ASP A 225 4.45 -20.41 -7.18
C ASP A 225 5.12 -21.76 -7.35
N GLU A 226 4.78 -22.71 -6.47
CA GLU A 226 5.31 -24.09 -6.49
C GLU A 226 5.15 -24.79 -7.86
N ARG A 227 4.21 -24.32 -8.69
CA ARG A 227 3.97 -24.87 -10.02
C ARG A 227 5.05 -24.46 -11.03
N THR A 228 5.88 -23.46 -10.70
CA THR A 228 7.04 -23.05 -11.52
C THR A 228 8.33 -23.79 -11.17
N GLY A 229 8.41 -24.38 -9.96
CA GLY A 229 9.58 -25.12 -9.50
C GLY A 229 9.72 -26.48 -10.20
N PRO A 230 10.92 -27.10 -10.14
CA PRO A 230 11.10 -28.48 -10.58
C PRO A 230 10.13 -29.38 -9.79
N GLN A 231 9.28 -30.11 -10.51
CA GLN A 231 8.38 -31.06 -9.89
C GLN A 231 9.22 -32.16 -9.24
N PRO A 232 8.92 -32.59 -8.00
CA PRO A 232 9.58 -33.75 -7.42
C PRO A 232 9.30 -34.96 -8.31
N SER A 233 10.33 -35.46 -9.00
CA SER A 233 10.25 -36.71 -9.74
C SER A 233 10.45 -37.85 -8.75
N THR A 234 9.43 -38.18 -7.99
CA THR A 234 9.42 -39.47 -7.28
C THR A 234 9.18 -40.54 -8.33
N ASP A 235 10.21 -41.34 -8.63
CA ASP A 235 10.04 -42.55 -9.43
C ASP A 235 9.10 -43.49 -8.65
N PRO A 236 7.92 -43.84 -9.19
CA PRO A 236 6.96 -44.71 -8.51
C PRO A 236 7.53 -46.10 -8.19
N SER A 237 8.63 -46.51 -8.85
CA SER A 237 9.35 -47.75 -8.54
C SER A 237 10.26 -47.66 -7.30
N LEU A 238 10.50 -46.44 -6.77
CA LEU A 238 11.25 -46.19 -5.54
C LEU A 238 10.36 -45.92 -4.32
N THR A 239 9.05 -45.79 -4.51
CA THR A 239 8.08 -46.00 -3.43
C THR A 239 8.05 -47.50 -3.12
N GLY A 240 8.71 -47.88 -2.02
CA GLY A 240 8.60 -49.24 -1.48
C GLY A 240 7.14 -49.64 -1.32
N GLU A 241 6.83 -50.90 -1.57
CA GLU A 241 5.51 -51.49 -1.35
C GLU A 241 4.94 -51.04 -0.01
N ASP A 242 3.69 -50.56 -0.05
CA ASP A 242 2.90 -50.26 1.14
C ASP A 242 2.95 -51.53 2.02
N PRO A 243 3.53 -51.47 3.24
CA PRO A 243 3.69 -52.68 4.03
C PRO A 243 2.29 -53.26 4.25
N PHE A 244 2.14 -54.55 3.92
CA PHE A 244 0.91 -55.29 4.16
C PHE A 244 0.40 -54.91 5.56
N PRO A 245 -0.89 -54.57 5.73
CA PRO A 245 -1.42 -54.24 7.04
C PRO A 245 -1.10 -55.42 7.94
N THR A 246 -0.16 -55.20 8.87
CA THR A 246 0.14 -56.21 9.87
C THR A 246 -1.16 -56.41 10.61
N LEU A 247 -1.74 -57.58 10.40
CA LEU A 247 -2.89 -58.11 11.11
C LEU A 247 -2.77 -57.65 12.56
N SER A 248 -3.60 -56.67 12.94
CA SER A 248 -3.71 -56.24 14.33
C SER A 248 -4.55 -57.28 15.06
N ASP A 249 -4.01 -58.50 15.13
CA ASP A 249 -4.39 -59.45 16.15
C ASP A 249 -3.70 -58.97 17.43
N ASP A 250 -4.28 -57.94 18.05
CA ASP A 250 -4.05 -57.61 19.44
C ASP A 250 -4.77 -58.67 20.28
N PRO A 251 -4.07 -59.63 20.90
CA PRO A 251 -4.69 -60.72 21.65
C PRO A 251 -5.28 -60.26 23.00
N LEU A 252 -5.37 -58.95 23.26
CA LEU A 252 -5.90 -58.38 24.50
C LEU A 252 -7.02 -57.34 24.28
N GLY A 253 -7.43 -57.11 23.03
CA GLY A 253 -8.54 -56.21 22.68
C GLY A 253 -9.90 -56.91 22.71
N GLU A 254 -10.58 -56.80 23.85
CA GLU A 254 -12.02 -57.01 24.07
C GLU A 254 -12.54 -58.43 24.35
N LEU A 255 -12.67 -58.75 25.65
CA LEU A 255 -13.90 -59.35 26.20
C LEU A 255 -14.09 -58.88 27.64
N THR A 256 -14.56 -57.65 27.83
CA THR A 256 -15.25 -57.28 29.09
C THR A 256 -16.61 -56.71 28.77
N ARG A 257 -17.60 -57.60 28.73
CA ARG A 257 -19.02 -57.26 28.65
C ARG A 257 -19.42 -56.61 29.98
N SER A 258 -19.80 -55.33 29.98
CA SER A 258 -20.39 -54.70 31.15
C SER A 258 -21.75 -55.35 31.46
N PRO A 259 -21.98 -55.83 32.70
CA PRO A 259 -23.29 -56.34 33.09
C PRO A 259 -24.25 -55.17 33.35
N SER A 260 -25.50 -55.40 32.94
CA SER A 260 -26.71 -54.57 33.14
C SER A 260 -27.13 -54.46 34.60
#